data_AF-B2JQP8-F1
#
_entry.id   AF-B2JQP8-F1
#
_cell.length_a   1.000
_cell.length_b   1.000
_cell.length_c   1.000
_cell.angle_alpha   90.00
_cell.angle_beta   90.00
_cell.angle_gamma   90.00
#
_symmetry.space_group_name_H-M   'P 1'
#
loop_
_entity.id
_entity.type
_entity.pdbx_description
1 polymer ?
#
loop_
_entity_poly.entity_id
_entity_poly.type
_entity_poly.pdbx_seq_one_letter_code
_entity_poly.pdbx_strand_id
1 'polypeptide(L)'
;MKSNLMILAAVSLAACGGGGGGNSSTGATSATPASTASPHVCTSGPAFTTDPALACNDASGKVVTAYVYAIPVTVVPDGTVIAADTTWGPGGSPYFIAGTVQVAKGVKLTVADNTIVEGLKRLPCATDCIGQIPTTGIVNVAGSMNVGGSNQAQLLGVTVSNIDSQHGGGMVDIQHTHLEDAFIQISNAAPFSMTYSDAYRLNVTPIVRAGTTTYQAGTNGYPSFSNSTLRFNTFVDSAAFAFDPSVIMQNNLFVNMVDPLVLINAFPSGTPAGIARNNSFLFKQDSPNPNRTVIESHGIYDATAIHTLDFSNNFWGITNTTTIQGRVRDSTNTSNPRLPNVINYAPPAASADPATPADPQSGTPNI
;
A
#
# COMPACT_ATOMS: atom_id res chain seq x y z
N MET A 1 -35.06 62.22 3.52
CA MET A 1 -34.05 62.47 2.48
C MET A 1 -33.24 61.20 2.29
N LYS A 2 -33.34 60.60 1.09
CA LYS A 2 -32.48 59.58 0.43
C LYS A 2 -32.20 58.29 1.25
N SER A 3 -32.82 57.12 1.05
CA SER A 3 -33.24 56.33 -0.13
C SER A 3 -32.10 55.60 -0.89
N ASN A 4 -32.21 54.26 -0.90
CA ASN A 4 -31.74 53.27 -1.90
C ASN A 4 -30.25 52.86 -1.82
N LEU A 5 -29.79 51.64 -2.16
CA LEU A 5 -30.34 50.48 -2.88
C LEU A 5 -29.40 49.26 -2.66
N MET A 6 -29.94 48.04 -2.73
CA MET A 6 -29.20 46.78 -2.93
C MET A 6 -28.33 46.78 -4.19
N ILE A 7 -27.21 46.04 -4.20
CA ILE A 7 -26.81 45.17 -5.32
C ILE A 7 -26.18 43.87 -4.77
N LEU A 8 -26.83 42.75 -5.07
CA LEU A 8 -26.30 41.40 -5.10
C LEU A 8 -25.43 41.25 -6.36
N ALA A 9 -24.21 40.72 -6.27
CA ALA A 9 -23.52 40.17 -7.45
C ALA A 9 -22.52 39.08 -7.03
N ALA A 10 -22.88 37.84 -7.31
CA ALA A 10 -21.93 36.75 -7.48
C ALA A 10 -21.09 37.02 -8.74
N VAL A 11 -19.78 36.77 -8.69
CA VAL A 11 -18.93 36.71 -9.88
C VAL A 11 -18.05 35.46 -9.81
N SER A 12 -18.50 34.43 -10.52
CA SER A 12 -17.65 33.47 -11.22
C SER A 12 -16.94 34.16 -12.39
N LEU A 13 -15.66 33.85 -12.65
CA LEU A 13 -14.98 33.78 -13.97
C LEU A 13 -13.49 33.46 -13.69
N ALA A 14 -12.96 32.30 -14.09
CA ALA A 14 -12.50 31.90 -15.43
C ALA A 14 -11.09 32.40 -15.81
N ALA A 15 -10.32 31.48 -16.36
CA ALA A 15 -8.95 31.62 -16.84
C ALA A 15 -8.84 32.38 -18.18
N CYS A 16 -7.70 33.06 -18.38
CA CYS A 16 -6.86 33.18 -19.60
C CYS A 16 -5.82 34.29 -19.31
N GLY A 17 -4.50 34.06 -19.33
CA GLY A 17 -3.64 34.11 -20.54
C GLY A 17 -3.36 35.56 -20.95
N GLY A 18 -2.15 36.08 -21.17
CA GLY A 18 -0.78 35.57 -21.24
C GLY A 18 0.15 36.68 -21.82
N GLY A 19 1.45 36.39 -21.94
CA GLY A 19 2.41 37.06 -22.86
C GLY A 19 3.32 38.15 -22.25
N GLY A 20 4.64 38.19 -22.46
CA GLY A 20 5.51 37.31 -23.26
C GLY A 20 6.96 37.84 -23.43
N GLY A 21 7.82 36.95 -23.95
CA GLY A 21 9.08 37.19 -24.70
C GLY A 21 10.37 37.33 -23.87
N GLY A 22 11.53 36.73 -24.18
CA GLY A 22 12.05 35.78 -25.20
C GLY A 22 13.53 35.55 -24.81
N ASN A 23 14.22 34.42 -25.02
CA ASN A 23 14.68 33.87 -26.31
C ASN A 23 15.46 32.55 -26.08
N SER A 24 15.26 31.56 -26.98
CA SER A 24 16.17 30.47 -27.46
C SER A 24 17.07 29.66 -26.48
N SER A 25 17.15 28.32 -26.50
CA SER A 25 17.26 27.42 -27.66
C SER A 25 17.03 25.92 -27.34
N THR A 26 16.68 25.18 -28.39
CA THR A 26 16.70 23.71 -28.59
C THR A 26 15.77 22.85 -27.73
N GLY A 27 14.57 22.62 -28.28
CA GLY A 27 13.67 21.58 -27.83
C GLY A 27 14.21 20.18 -28.11
N ALA A 28 14.21 19.35 -27.08
CA ALA A 28 14.01 17.93 -27.23
C ALA A 28 12.52 17.68 -26.94
N THR A 29 11.73 17.53 -27.99
CA THR A 29 10.43 16.86 -27.88
C THR A 29 10.71 15.47 -27.31
N SER A 30 10.38 15.24 -26.04
CA SER A 30 10.29 13.90 -25.49
C SER A 30 9.10 13.22 -26.17
N ALA A 31 9.37 12.62 -27.33
CA ALA A 31 8.47 11.66 -27.92
C ALA A 31 8.28 10.55 -26.87
N THR A 32 7.08 10.46 -26.32
CA THR A 32 6.58 9.24 -25.67
C THR A 32 6.81 8.09 -26.65
N PRO A 33 7.70 7.12 -26.38
CA PRO A 33 7.76 5.93 -27.17
C PRO A 33 6.51 5.12 -26.83
N ALA A 34 5.55 5.12 -27.75
CA ALA A 34 4.55 4.08 -27.79
C ALA A 34 5.24 2.81 -28.27
N SER A 35 5.50 1.86 -27.37
CA SER A 35 5.87 0.51 -27.76
C SER A 35 5.22 -0.48 -26.80
N THR A 36 3.96 -0.77 -27.11
CA THR A 36 3.29 -2.01 -26.74
C THR A 36 4.16 -3.17 -27.19
N ALA A 37 4.69 -3.97 -26.26
CA ALA A 37 4.82 -5.39 -26.58
C ALA A 37 3.40 -5.83 -26.94
N SER A 38 3.13 -6.02 -28.24
CA SER A 38 1.80 -6.39 -28.70
C SER A 38 1.37 -7.63 -27.92
N PRO A 39 0.21 -7.61 -27.23
CA PRO A 39 -0.30 -8.80 -26.56
C PRO A 39 -0.23 -9.96 -27.54
N HIS A 40 0.28 -11.12 -27.12
CA HIS A 40 0.15 -12.32 -27.94
C HIS A 40 -1.33 -12.48 -28.23
N VAL A 41 -1.72 -12.39 -29.50
CA VAL A 41 -3.11 -12.61 -29.90
C VAL A 41 -3.32 -14.09 -30.10
N CYS A 42 -4.27 -14.70 -29.41
CA CYS A 42 -4.59 -16.12 -29.52
C CYS A 42 -6.10 -16.32 -29.66
N THR A 43 -6.50 -17.39 -30.33
CA THR A 43 -7.91 -17.78 -30.48
C THR A 43 -8.30 -18.95 -29.57
N SER A 44 -7.32 -19.62 -28.97
CA SER A 44 -7.49 -20.72 -28.02
C SER A 44 -6.23 -20.93 -27.18
N GLY A 45 -6.41 -21.49 -25.99
CA GLY A 45 -5.36 -21.75 -25.00
C GLY A 45 -5.97 -22.29 -23.70
N PRO A 46 -5.16 -22.73 -22.73
CA PRO A 46 -5.68 -22.98 -21.39
C PRO A 46 -6.24 -21.69 -20.79
N ALA A 47 -7.30 -21.77 -19.98
CA ALA A 47 -7.87 -20.56 -19.38
C ALA A 47 -6.88 -19.82 -18.46
N PHE A 48 -5.95 -20.56 -17.85
CA PHE A 48 -4.97 -20.05 -16.88
C PHE A 48 -3.57 -20.62 -17.17
N THR A 49 -2.54 -19.84 -16.87
CA THR A 49 -1.13 -20.23 -16.98
C THR A 49 -0.29 -19.58 -15.88
N THR A 50 0.75 -20.28 -15.41
CA THR A 50 1.83 -19.72 -14.58
C THR A 50 3.08 -19.40 -15.40
N ASP A 51 3.04 -19.60 -16.72
CA ASP A 51 4.09 -19.18 -17.65
C ASP A 51 3.67 -17.88 -18.34
N PRO A 52 4.37 -16.75 -18.10
CA PRO A 52 4.04 -15.47 -18.72
C PRO A 52 4.11 -15.49 -20.25
N ALA A 53 4.91 -16.38 -20.85
CA ALA A 53 5.02 -16.49 -22.32
C ALA A 53 3.75 -17.05 -22.99
N LEU A 54 2.91 -17.76 -22.23
CA LEU A 54 1.67 -18.36 -22.71
C LEU A 54 0.44 -17.47 -22.50
N ALA A 55 0.57 -16.37 -21.77
CA ALA A 55 -0.53 -15.45 -21.53
C ALA A 55 -0.87 -14.68 -22.79
N CYS A 56 -2.17 -14.58 -23.10
CA CYS A 56 -2.60 -14.02 -24.37
C CYS A 56 -4.02 -13.43 -24.31
N ASN A 57 -4.27 -12.48 -25.19
CA ASN A 57 -5.56 -11.84 -25.39
C ASN A 57 -6.14 -12.22 -26.76
N ASP A 58 -7.44 -12.02 -26.97
CA ASP A 58 -8.01 -12.09 -28.32
C ASP A 58 -7.78 -10.77 -29.08
N ALA A 59 -8.22 -10.74 -30.35
CA ALA A 59 -8.08 -9.56 -31.20
C ALA A 59 -8.85 -8.32 -30.70
N SER A 60 -9.79 -8.49 -29.76
CA SER A 60 -10.51 -7.41 -29.10
C SER A 60 -9.84 -6.90 -27.82
N GLY A 61 -8.73 -7.54 -27.41
CA GLY A 61 -8.00 -7.22 -26.18
C GLY A 61 -8.55 -7.92 -24.93
N LYS A 62 -9.49 -8.85 -25.08
CA LYS A 62 -10.02 -9.64 -23.96
C LYS A 62 -9.03 -10.75 -23.58
N VAL A 63 -8.81 -10.96 -22.29
CA VAL A 63 -7.97 -12.06 -21.78
C VAL A 63 -8.53 -13.41 -22.22
N VAL A 64 -7.69 -14.21 -22.88
CA VAL A 64 -8.00 -15.60 -23.29
C VAL A 64 -7.28 -16.60 -22.39
N THR A 65 -5.99 -16.38 -22.15
CA THR A 65 -5.17 -17.16 -21.22
C THR A 65 -4.67 -16.22 -20.12
N ALA A 66 -5.21 -16.34 -18.92
CA ALA A 66 -4.88 -15.50 -17.77
C ALA A 66 -3.56 -15.93 -17.12
N TYR A 67 -2.67 -14.97 -16.85
CA TYR A 67 -1.45 -15.19 -16.08
C TYR A 67 -1.75 -15.10 -14.58
N VAL A 68 -1.41 -16.14 -13.83
CA VAL A 68 -1.77 -16.33 -12.42
C VAL A 68 -0.57 -16.77 -11.59
N TYR A 69 -0.69 -16.72 -10.27
CA TYR A 69 0.35 -17.17 -9.34
C TYR A 69 0.33 -18.69 -9.18
N ALA A 70 -0.86 -19.26 -9.13
CA ALA A 70 -1.10 -20.70 -9.15
C ALA A 70 -2.26 -21.04 -10.09
N ILE A 71 -2.34 -22.28 -10.57
CA ILE A 71 -3.49 -22.69 -11.39
C ILE A 71 -4.71 -22.83 -10.48
N PRO A 72 -5.81 -22.07 -10.70
CA PRO A 72 -6.93 -22.05 -9.78
C PRO A 72 -7.76 -23.33 -9.84
N VAL A 73 -8.24 -23.74 -8.67
CA VAL A 73 -9.25 -24.80 -8.52
C VAL A 73 -10.64 -24.18 -8.58
N THR A 74 -10.82 -23.02 -7.97
CA THR A 74 -12.10 -22.30 -7.93
C THR A 74 -11.96 -20.94 -8.60
N VAL A 75 -12.88 -20.64 -9.51
CA VAL A 75 -13.04 -19.29 -10.09
C VAL A 75 -14.22 -18.61 -9.41
N VAL A 76 -13.98 -17.47 -8.78
CA VAL A 76 -15.02 -16.60 -8.23
C VAL A 76 -15.39 -15.56 -9.30
N PRO A 77 -16.61 -15.61 -9.86
CA PRO A 77 -17.02 -14.69 -10.93
C PRO A 77 -17.01 -13.23 -10.49
N ASP A 78 -16.80 -12.33 -11.43
CA ASP A 78 -17.01 -10.89 -11.23
C ASP A 78 -18.46 -10.59 -10.81
N GLY A 79 -18.64 -9.61 -9.93
CA GLY A 79 -19.93 -9.22 -9.37
C GLY A 79 -20.49 -10.19 -8.32
N THR A 80 -19.71 -11.19 -7.88
CA THR A 80 -20.15 -12.10 -6.81
C THR A 80 -20.45 -11.34 -5.52
N VAL A 81 -21.63 -11.57 -4.94
CA VAL A 81 -22.01 -11.03 -3.63
C VAL A 81 -22.07 -12.16 -2.61
N ILE A 82 -21.26 -12.07 -1.57
CA ILE A 82 -21.28 -12.96 -0.42
C ILE A 82 -22.34 -12.45 0.54
N ALA A 83 -23.53 -13.06 0.47
CA ALA A 83 -24.73 -12.64 1.19
C ALA A 83 -24.98 -13.41 2.51
N ALA A 84 -24.15 -14.41 2.81
CA ALA A 84 -24.17 -15.17 4.06
C ALA A 84 -22.75 -15.56 4.46
N ASP A 85 -22.54 -15.84 5.74
CA ASP A 85 -21.22 -16.19 6.26
C ASP A 85 -20.60 -17.33 5.45
N THR A 86 -19.40 -17.08 4.93
CA THR A 86 -18.75 -17.94 3.95
C THR A 86 -17.32 -18.19 4.35
N THR A 87 -16.87 -19.43 4.17
CA THR A 87 -15.47 -19.81 4.36
C THR A 87 -14.88 -20.28 3.04
N TRP A 88 -13.80 -19.64 2.60
CA TRP A 88 -12.91 -20.16 1.59
C TRP A 88 -11.83 -20.98 2.29
N GLY A 89 -11.74 -22.26 1.93
CA GLY A 89 -10.87 -23.22 2.59
C GLY A 89 -10.00 -24.00 1.61
N PRO A 90 -9.03 -24.79 2.11
CA PRO A 90 -8.03 -25.43 1.26
C PRO A 90 -8.60 -26.30 0.13
N GLY A 91 -9.76 -26.92 0.33
CA GLY A 91 -10.40 -27.78 -0.67
C GLY A 91 -10.82 -27.07 -1.96
N GLY A 92 -10.98 -25.74 -1.96
CA GLY A 92 -11.25 -24.94 -3.16
C GLY A 92 -10.07 -24.07 -3.61
N SER A 93 -8.93 -24.16 -2.91
CA SER A 93 -7.74 -23.36 -3.17
C SER A 93 -6.93 -23.91 -4.36
N PRO A 94 -6.37 -23.07 -5.24
CA PRO A 94 -6.46 -21.60 -5.23
C PRO A 94 -7.80 -21.07 -5.70
N TYR A 95 -8.26 -19.98 -5.07
CA TYR A 95 -9.43 -19.20 -5.47
C TYR A 95 -8.99 -18.02 -6.34
N PHE A 96 -9.34 -18.03 -7.62
CA PHE A 96 -9.10 -16.90 -8.53
C PHE A 96 -10.31 -15.96 -8.56
N ILE A 97 -10.10 -14.69 -8.22
CA ILE A 97 -11.12 -13.65 -8.27
C ILE A 97 -11.08 -12.96 -9.64
N ALA A 98 -12.10 -13.22 -10.47
CA ALA A 98 -12.14 -12.73 -11.85
C ALA A 98 -12.40 -11.22 -11.99
N GLY A 99 -12.89 -10.57 -10.95
CA GLY A 99 -13.24 -9.16 -10.95
C GLY A 99 -13.37 -8.62 -9.53
N THR A 100 -14.57 -8.15 -9.18
CA THR A 100 -14.90 -7.66 -7.84
C THR A 100 -15.84 -8.63 -7.11
N VAL A 101 -15.52 -8.93 -5.85
CA VAL A 101 -16.37 -9.67 -4.92
C VAL A 101 -16.80 -8.74 -3.80
N GLN A 102 -18.10 -8.70 -3.51
CA GLN A 102 -18.65 -7.91 -2.41
C GLN A 102 -18.98 -8.81 -1.22
N VAL A 103 -18.36 -8.55 -0.06
CA VAL A 103 -18.82 -9.09 1.23
C VAL A 103 -19.90 -8.17 1.77
N ALA A 104 -21.14 -8.66 1.88
CA ALA A 104 -22.28 -7.85 2.28
C ALA A 104 -22.18 -7.40 3.74
N LYS A 105 -22.88 -6.31 4.10
CA LYS A 105 -22.91 -5.80 5.48
C LYS A 105 -23.46 -6.85 6.44
N GLY A 106 -22.81 -7.01 7.59
CA GLY A 106 -23.19 -7.99 8.61
C GLY A 106 -22.82 -9.44 8.28
N VAL A 107 -22.18 -9.68 7.13
CA VAL A 107 -21.70 -10.99 6.70
C VAL A 107 -20.19 -11.11 6.92
N LYS A 108 -19.71 -12.31 7.22
CA LYS A 108 -18.29 -12.63 7.35
C LYS A 108 -17.79 -13.50 6.20
N LEU A 109 -16.71 -13.05 5.56
CA LEU A 109 -15.84 -13.91 4.76
C LEU A 109 -14.66 -14.37 5.61
N THR A 110 -14.43 -15.68 5.68
CA THR A 110 -13.23 -16.27 6.30
C THR A 110 -12.38 -16.93 5.22
N VAL A 111 -11.13 -16.52 5.08
CA VAL A 111 -10.11 -17.23 4.30
C VAL A 111 -9.31 -18.05 5.29
N ALA A 112 -9.52 -19.37 5.30
CA ALA A 112 -8.90 -20.25 6.27
C ALA A 112 -7.39 -20.42 6.01
N ASP A 113 -6.68 -20.90 7.04
CA ASP A 113 -5.29 -21.36 6.94
C ASP A 113 -5.04 -22.24 5.70
N ASN A 114 -3.85 -22.13 5.11
CA ASN A 114 -3.41 -22.88 3.93
C ASN A 114 -4.28 -22.65 2.67
N THR A 115 -5.01 -21.54 2.62
CA THR A 115 -5.81 -21.14 1.45
C THR A 115 -5.08 -20.06 0.65
N ILE A 116 -5.06 -20.23 -0.67
CA ILE A 116 -4.56 -19.24 -1.64
C ILE A 116 -5.78 -18.54 -2.24
N VAL A 117 -5.79 -17.22 -2.14
CA VAL A 117 -6.72 -16.35 -2.87
C VAL A 117 -5.87 -15.47 -3.76
N GLU A 118 -6.19 -15.45 -5.05
CA GLU A 118 -5.39 -14.73 -6.04
C GLU A 118 -6.22 -13.90 -7.01
N GLY A 119 -5.62 -12.81 -7.48
CA GLY A 119 -6.05 -12.04 -8.63
C GLY A 119 -5.19 -12.35 -9.86
N LEU A 120 -5.30 -11.51 -10.88
CA LEU A 120 -4.42 -11.60 -12.04
C LEU A 120 -2.98 -11.24 -11.65
N LYS A 121 -2.04 -12.10 -12.03
CA LYS A 121 -0.62 -11.78 -11.96
C LYS A 121 -0.26 -10.85 -13.12
N ARG A 122 0.52 -9.82 -12.84
CA ARG A 122 0.93 -8.87 -13.89
C ARG A 122 1.95 -9.51 -14.81
N LEU A 123 1.73 -9.37 -16.12
CA LEU A 123 2.70 -9.81 -17.10
C LEU A 123 3.96 -8.95 -17.00
N PRO A 124 5.15 -9.56 -16.91
CA PRO A 124 6.40 -8.83 -17.01
C PRO A 124 6.51 -8.23 -18.41
N CYS A 125 6.63 -6.91 -18.50
CA CYS A 125 6.78 -6.22 -19.78
C CYS A 125 8.23 -6.35 -20.27
N ALA A 126 8.42 -6.61 -21.56
CA ALA A 126 9.77 -6.71 -22.16
C ALA A 126 10.47 -5.35 -22.31
N THR A 127 9.72 -4.26 -22.47
CA THR A 127 10.24 -2.88 -22.57
C THR A 127 9.24 -1.90 -21.95
N ASP A 128 9.75 -0.91 -21.22
CA ASP A 128 9.08 0.25 -20.61
C ASP A 128 7.57 0.12 -20.35
N CYS A 129 7.20 -0.30 -19.14
CA CYS A 129 5.82 -0.25 -18.69
C CYS A 129 5.70 0.25 -17.26
N ILE A 130 4.64 1.00 -17.02
CA ILE A 130 4.19 1.36 -15.67
C ILE A 130 3.02 0.44 -15.39
N GLY A 131 3.11 -0.36 -14.34
CA GLY A 131 2.00 -1.19 -13.92
C GLY A 131 0.76 -0.35 -13.62
N GLN A 132 -0.43 -0.96 -13.71
CA GLN A 132 -1.67 -0.33 -13.27
C GLN A 132 -2.19 -1.06 -12.05
N ILE A 133 -2.76 -0.33 -11.09
CA ILE A 133 -3.45 -0.93 -9.94
C ILE A 133 -4.44 -1.99 -10.47
N PRO A 134 -4.55 -3.17 -9.83
CA PRO A 134 -5.44 -4.21 -10.32
C PRO A 134 -6.88 -3.68 -10.39
N THR A 135 -7.50 -3.82 -11.56
CA THR A 135 -8.95 -3.56 -11.76
C THR A 135 -9.79 -4.82 -11.54
N THR A 136 -9.12 -5.94 -11.21
CA THR A 136 -9.69 -7.26 -10.94
C THR A 136 -8.99 -7.84 -9.70
N GLY A 137 -9.48 -8.94 -9.16
CA GLY A 137 -8.94 -9.49 -7.92
C GLY A 137 -9.33 -8.68 -6.68
N ILE A 138 -10.48 -7.99 -6.71
CA ILE A 138 -10.90 -7.06 -5.66
C ILE A 138 -11.88 -7.75 -4.71
N VAL A 139 -11.63 -7.68 -3.40
CA VAL A 139 -12.58 -8.01 -2.35
C VAL A 139 -13.00 -6.73 -1.65
N ASN A 140 -14.24 -6.29 -1.92
CA ASN A 140 -14.86 -5.17 -1.25
C ASN A 140 -15.58 -5.64 0.02
N VAL A 141 -15.20 -5.10 1.17
CA VAL A 141 -15.62 -5.56 2.49
C VAL A 141 -16.55 -4.54 3.14
N ALA A 142 -17.87 -4.73 2.97
CA ALA A 142 -18.88 -3.99 3.73
C ALA A 142 -19.23 -4.69 5.06
N GLY A 143 -19.06 -6.00 5.12
CA GLY A 143 -19.22 -6.83 6.32
C GLY A 143 -17.92 -6.99 7.11
N SER A 144 -17.43 -8.21 7.20
CA SER A 144 -16.12 -8.51 7.80
C SER A 144 -15.34 -9.52 6.98
N MET A 145 -14.01 -9.41 6.99
CA MET A 145 -13.10 -10.36 6.37
C MET A 145 -12.03 -10.76 7.36
N ASN A 146 -11.89 -12.07 7.59
CA ASN A 146 -10.80 -12.66 8.36
C ASN A 146 -9.94 -13.50 7.43
N VAL A 147 -8.62 -13.35 7.53
CA VAL A 147 -7.66 -14.10 6.72
C VAL A 147 -6.66 -14.78 7.63
N GLY A 148 -6.48 -16.09 7.42
CA GLY A 148 -5.61 -16.94 8.22
C GLY A 148 -6.11 -17.11 9.65
N GLY A 149 -5.18 -17.47 10.53
CA GLY A 149 -5.48 -17.83 11.91
C GLY A 149 -4.26 -18.36 12.61
N SER A 150 -3.90 -19.62 12.39
CA SER A 150 -2.76 -20.28 13.06
C SER A 150 -1.63 -20.70 12.13
N ASN A 151 -1.91 -20.80 10.83
CA ASN A 151 -0.96 -21.14 9.78
C ASN A 151 -1.12 -20.19 8.60
N GLN A 152 -0.21 -20.29 7.64
CA GLN A 152 -0.11 -19.33 6.57
C GLN A 152 -1.29 -19.41 5.57
N ALA A 153 -2.04 -18.32 5.39
CA ALA A 153 -2.87 -18.08 4.21
C ALA A 153 -2.12 -17.23 3.19
N GLN A 154 -2.59 -17.16 1.93
CA GLN A 154 -1.93 -16.37 0.89
C GLN A 154 -2.92 -15.46 0.16
N LEU A 155 -2.57 -14.18 0.03
CA LEU A 155 -3.28 -13.20 -0.80
C LEU A 155 -2.32 -12.69 -1.89
N LEU A 156 -2.53 -13.14 -3.13
CA LEU A 156 -1.59 -12.94 -4.24
C LEU A 156 -2.21 -12.05 -5.33
N GLY A 157 -1.70 -10.83 -5.51
CA GLY A 157 -2.26 -9.87 -6.47
C GLY A 157 -3.70 -9.42 -6.14
N VAL A 158 -4.16 -9.65 -4.92
CA VAL A 158 -5.52 -9.31 -4.45
C VAL A 158 -5.56 -7.90 -3.90
N THR A 159 -6.64 -7.18 -4.19
CA THR A 159 -6.97 -5.92 -3.50
C THR A 159 -8.04 -6.18 -2.45
N VAL A 160 -7.74 -5.94 -1.17
CA VAL A 160 -8.73 -5.90 -0.10
C VAL A 160 -9.10 -4.45 0.17
N SER A 161 -10.37 -4.10 -0.01
CA SER A 161 -10.86 -2.74 0.13
C SER A 161 -12.09 -2.67 1.01
N ASN A 162 -12.19 -1.65 1.86
CA ASN A 162 -13.44 -1.30 2.55
C ASN A 162 -13.82 0.19 2.38
N ILE A 163 -13.20 0.87 1.42
CA ILE A 163 -13.35 2.32 1.14
C ILE A 163 -14.61 2.63 0.31
N ASP A 164 -15.42 1.63 -0.06
CA ASP A 164 -16.60 1.85 -0.92
C ASP A 164 -17.51 2.97 -0.39
N SER A 165 -17.70 4.03 -1.18
CA SER A 165 -18.55 5.17 -0.88
C SER A 165 -20.05 4.81 -0.75
N GLN A 166 -20.47 3.65 -1.26
CA GLN A 166 -21.86 3.19 -1.23
C GLN A 166 -22.13 2.23 -0.05
N HIS A 167 -21.13 1.48 0.41
CA HIS A 167 -21.32 0.39 1.39
C HIS A 167 -20.21 0.26 2.45
N GLY A 168 -19.23 1.17 2.48
CA GLY A 168 -17.96 1.03 3.19
C GLY A 168 -18.04 1.03 4.72
N GLY A 169 -16.95 0.57 5.34
CA GLY A 169 -16.76 0.52 6.81
C GLY A 169 -16.66 -0.88 7.43
N GLY A 170 -16.55 -1.94 6.61
CA GLY A 170 -16.38 -3.30 7.12
C GLY A 170 -15.04 -3.54 7.82
N MET A 171 -14.98 -4.54 8.69
CA MET A 171 -13.76 -4.88 9.45
C MET A 171 -12.86 -5.83 8.66
N VAL A 172 -11.56 -5.60 8.66
CA VAL A 172 -10.57 -6.49 8.02
C VAL A 172 -9.52 -6.89 9.05
N ASP A 173 -9.34 -8.21 9.21
CA ASP A 173 -8.35 -8.81 10.09
C ASP A 173 -7.53 -9.85 9.32
N ILE A 174 -6.23 -9.59 9.19
CA ILE A 174 -5.27 -10.40 8.44
C ILE A 174 -4.25 -10.96 9.43
N GLN A 175 -4.17 -12.28 9.54
CA GLN A 175 -3.26 -12.95 10.46
C GLN A 175 -2.52 -14.06 9.72
N HIS A 176 -1.24 -14.26 10.04
CA HIS A 176 -0.45 -15.36 9.46
C HIS A 176 -0.62 -15.45 7.95
N THR A 177 -0.39 -14.35 7.23
CA THR A 177 -0.68 -14.29 5.79
C THR A 177 0.58 -13.89 5.01
N HIS A 178 0.83 -14.56 3.88
CA HIS A 178 1.73 -14.08 2.84
C HIS A 178 0.95 -13.21 1.86
N LEU A 179 1.29 -11.93 1.79
CA LEU A 179 0.74 -10.98 0.83
C LEU A 179 1.80 -10.69 -0.21
N GLU A 180 1.47 -10.89 -1.48
CA GLU A 180 2.40 -10.62 -2.58
C GLU A 180 1.70 -9.81 -3.67
N ASP A 181 2.32 -8.69 -4.06
CA ASP A 181 1.75 -7.74 -5.03
C ASP A 181 0.31 -7.30 -4.70
N ALA A 182 -0.05 -7.38 -3.41
CA ALA A 182 -1.39 -7.15 -2.91
C ALA A 182 -1.62 -5.66 -2.64
N PHE A 183 -2.89 -5.27 -2.64
CA PHE A 183 -3.31 -3.93 -2.25
C PHE A 183 -4.26 -3.98 -1.05
N ILE A 184 -3.99 -3.15 -0.04
CA ILE A 184 -4.84 -2.94 1.13
C ILE A 184 -5.29 -1.49 1.10
N GLN A 185 -6.59 -1.30 0.91
CA GLN A 185 -7.26 0.00 0.79
C GLN A 185 -8.31 0.11 1.90
N ILE A 186 -7.90 0.66 3.04
CA ILE A 186 -8.75 0.75 4.23
C ILE A 186 -9.20 2.19 4.48
N SER A 187 -10.49 2.35 4.78
CA SER A 187 -11.10 3.59 5.23
C SER A 187 -10.52 3.96 6.58
N ASN A 188 -10.12 5.22 6.74
CA ASN A 188 -9.49 5.70 7.96
C ASN A 188 -10.37 5.51 9.22
N ALA A 189 -11.69 5.41 9.06
CA ALA A 189 -12.63 5.21 10.16
C ALA A 189 -12.87 3.73 10.54
N ALA A 190 -12.36 2.79 9.75
CA ALA A 190 -12.63 1.37 9.93
C ALA A 190 -11.49 0.68 10.69
N PRO A 191 -11.79 -0.16 11.70
CA PRO A 191 -10.79 -0.97 12.37
C PRO A 191 -10.08 -1.90 11.38
N PHE A 192 -8.76 -1.95 11.46
CA PHE A 192 -7.91 -2.87 10.71
C PHE A 192 -6.88 -3.53 11.61
N SER A 193 -6.66 -4.82 11.39
CA SER A 193 -5.66 -5.60 12.09
C SER A 193 -4.83 -6.38 11.07
N MET A 194 -3.51 -6.31 11.23
CA MET A 194 -2.57 -7.17 10.52
C MET A 194 -1.53 -7.70 11.49
N THR A 195 -1.42 -9.02 11.63
CA THR A 195 -0.45 -9.64 12.52
C THR A 195 0.25 -10.86 11.95
N TYR A 196 1.49 -11.08 12.36
CA TYR A 196 2.28 -12.28 12.00
C TYR A 196 2.34 -12.55 10.50
N SER A 197 2.30 -11.50 9.67
CA SER A 197 2.14 -11.62 8.23
C SER A 197 3.35 -11.09 7.48
N ASP A 198 3.64 -11.68 6.33
CA ASP A 198 4.72 -11.27 5.43
C ASP A 198 4.13 -10.57 4.21
N ALA A 199 4.55 -9.33 3.98
CA ALA A 199 4.04 -8.47 2.93
C ALA A 199 5.17 -8.10 1.97
N TYR A 200 5.13 -8.67 0.77
CA TYR A 200 6.06 -8.39 -0.31
C TYR A 200 5.37 -7.54 -1.36
N ARG A 201 5.94 -6.36 -1.64
CA ARG A 201 5.41 -5.44 -2.65
C ARG A 201 3.95 -5.08 -2.37
N LEU A 202 3.63 -4.82 -1.11
CA LEU A 202 2.31 -4.35 -0.69
C LEU A 202 2.12 -2.89 -1.14
N ASN A 203 0.97 -2.60 -1.74
CA ASN A 203 0.56 -1.25 -2.16
C ASN A 203 1.50 -0.55 -3.13
N VAL A 204 2.33 -1.30 -3.86
CA VAL A 204 3.22 -0.75 -4.88
C VAL A 204 2.76 -1.12 -6.27
N THR A 205 3.15 -0.29 -7.21
CA THR A 205 3.02 -0.55 -8.63
C THR A 205 4.42 -0.77 -9.19
N PRO A 206 4.70 -1.92 -9.83
CA PRO A 206 5.96 -2.12 -10.53
C PRO A 206 6.08 -1.15 -11.71
N ILE A 207 7.29 -0.64 -11.90
CA ILE A 207 7.72 0.08 -13.08
C ILE A 207 8.84 -0.75 -13.69
N VAL A 208 8.66 -1.20 -14.94
CA VAL A 208 9.72 -1.88 -15.67
C VAL A 208 10.34 -0.88 -16.63
N ARG A 209 11.65 -0.65 -16.53
CA ARG A 209 12.42 0.15 -17.48
C ARG A 209 13.66 -0.61 -17.91
N ALA A 210 13.85 -0.78 -19.23
CA ALA A 210 14.97 -1.53 -19.80
C ALA A 210 15.24 -2.90 -19.11
N GLY A 211 14.18 -3.66 -18.80
CA GLY A 211 14.27 -4.97 -18.15
C GLY A 211 14.52 -4.95 -16.63
N THR A 212 14.70 -3.78 -16.03
CA THR A 212 14.80 -3.62 -14.56
C THR A 212 13.43 -3.30 -13.98
N THR A 213 12.99 -4.06 -12.98
CA THR A 213 11.76 -3.76 -12.23
C THR A 213 12.10 -2.93 -11.01
N THR A 214 11.55 -1.73 -10.95
CA THR A 214 11.48 -0.91 -9.75
C THR A 214 10.03 -0.82 -9.27
N TYR A 215 9.80 -0.20 -8.12
CA TYR A 215 8.48 -0.04 -7.54
C TYR A 215 8.24 1.44 -7.22
N GLN A 216 7.00 1.87 -7.38
CA GLN A 216 6.50 3.14 -6.86
C GLN A 216 5.29 2.87 -5.98
N ALA A 217 5.00 3.74 -5.01
CA ALA A 217 3.72 3.67 -4.32
C ALA A 217 2.54 3.78 -5.27
N GLY A 218 1.45 3.10 -4.92
CA GLY A 218 0.22 3.12 -5.71
C GLY A 218 -0.32 4.54 -5.93
N THR A 219 -0.88 4.78 -7.11
CA THR A 219 -1.41 6.08 -7.54
C THR A 219 -2.62 6.58 -6.76
N ASN A 220 -3.25 5.74 -5.92
CA ASN A 220 -4.40 6.10 -5.09
C ASN A 220 -4.01 6.63 -3.70
N GLY A 221 -2.71 6.88 -3.48
CA GLY A 221 -2.16 7.21 -2.17
C GLY A 221 -1.95 5.96 -1.30
N TYR A 222 -1.24 6.14 -0.19
CA TYR A 222 -1.08 5.09 0.80
C TYR A 222 -2.38 4.90 1.59
N PRO A 223 -2.69 3.68 2.10
CA PRO A 223 -3.78 3.53 3.04
C PRO A 223 -3.49 4.37 4.27
N SER A 224 -4.54 4.95 4.83
CA SER A 224 -4.48 5.72 6.08
C SER A 224 -5.15 4.92 7.16
N PHE A 225 -4.42 4.66 8.23
CA PHE A 225 -4.91 3.88 9.36
C PHE A 225 -5.19 4.78 10.57
N SER A 226 -6.32 4.54 11.22
CA SER A 226 -6.64 5.00 12.57
C SER A 226 -7.30 3.85 13.32
N ASN A 227 -7.06 3.75 14.63
CA ASN A 227 -7.53 2.68 15.51
C ASN A 227 -7.20 1.27 14.99
N SER A 228 -6.02 1.13 14.39
CA SER A 228 -5.55 -0.12 13.77
C SER A 228 -4.42 -0.75 14.56
N THR A 229 -4.25 -2.06 14.38
CA THR A 229 -3.14 -2.83 14.97
C THR A 229 -2.29 -3.47 13.88
N LEU A 230 -0.98 -3.22 13.94
CA LEU A 230 0.02 -3.77 13.05
C LEU A 230 1.14 -4.36 13.92
N ARG A 231 1.20 -5.68 14.07
CA ARG A 231 2.21 -6.31 14.93
C ARG A 231 2.86 -7.54 14.31
N PHE A 232 4.16 -7.70 14.54
CA PHE A 232 4.88 -8.91 14.14
C PHE A 232 4.84 -9.17 12.62
N ASN A 233 4.71 -8.13 11.81
CA ASN A 233 4.67 -8.27 10.35
C ASN A 233 6.03 -7.97 9.72
N THR A 234 6.28 -8.55 8.55
CA THR A 234 7.39 -8.21 7.67
C THR A 234 6.86 -7.42 6.48
N PHE A 235 7.47 -6.29 6.15
CA PHE A 235 7.20 -5.51 4.93
C PHE A 235 8.48 -5.41 4.11
N VAL A 236 8.45 -5.90 2.88
CA VAL A 236 9.60 -5.92 1.95
C VAL A 236 9.22 -5.26 0.64
N ASP A 237 10.04 -4.32 0.17
CA ASP A 237 9.84 -3.59 -1.10
C ASP A 237 8.42 -3.03 -1.24
N SER A 238 7.81 -2.67 -0.10
CA SER A 238 6.41 -2.28 0.00
C SER A 238 6.29 -0.77 0.08
N ALA A 239 5.14 -0.25 -0.31
CA ALA A 239 4.81 1.14 -0.06
C ALA A 239 4.48 1.27 1.42
N ALA A 240 4.86 2.39 2.00
CA ALA A 240 4.47 2.73 3.34
C ALA A 240 2.96 2.98 3.45
N PHE A 241 2.53 3.34 4.64
CA PHE A 241 1.15 3.71 4.94
C PHE A 241 1.13 4.97 5.79
N ALA A 242 0.03 5.70 5.68
CA ALA A 242 -0.27 6.81 6.56
C ALA A 242 -0.90 6.28 7.84
N PHE A 243 -0.61 6.92 8.97
CA PHE A 243 -1.15 6.53 10.26
C PHE A 243 -1.27 7.73 11.20
N ASP A 244 -2.22 7.64 12.11
CA ASP A 244 -2.35 8.55 13.24
C ASP A 244 -1.84 7.90 14.55
N PRO A 245 -1.72 8.66 15.66
CA PRO A 245 -1.28 8.11 16.94
C PRO A 245 -2.28 7.17 17.63
N SER A 246 -3.41 6.83 17.03
CA SER A 246 -4.27 5.76 17.57
C SER A 246 -3.85 4.37 17.07
N VAL A 247 -2.94 4.31 16.08
CA VAL A 247 -2.41 3.05 15.54
C VAL A 247 -1.34 2.46 16.46
N ILE A 248 -1.44 1.15 16.68
CA ILE A 248 -0.43 0.35 17.39
C ILE A 248 0.46 -0.34 16.36
N MET A 249 1.74 0.03 16.31
CA MET A 249 2.76 -0.56 15.45
C MET A 249 3.92 -1.12 16.26
N GLN A 250 3.94 -2.43 16.49
CA GLN A 250 4.97 -3.03 17.34
C GLN A 250 5.60 -4.26 16.71
N ASN A 251 6.92 -4.38 16.89
CA ASN A 251 7.65 -5.58 16.47
C ASN A 251 7.48 -5.90 14.97
N ASN A 252 7.28 -4.90 14.12
CA ASN A 252 7.28 -5.09 12.68
C ASN A 252 8.70 -4.94 12.12
N LEU A 253 8.97 -5.62 11.03
CA LEU A 253 10.18 -5.49 10.24
C LEU A 253 9.84 -4.77 8.93
N PHE A 254 10.58 -3.70 8.61
CA PHE A 254 10.48 -2.95 7.36
C PHE A 254 11.82 -3.03 6.64
N VAL A 255 11.83 -3.63 5.44
CA VAL A 255 13.02 -3.83 4.62
C VAL A 255 12.80 -3.17 3.27
N ASN A 256 13.71 -2.27 2.86
CA ASN A 256 13.69 -1.65 1.54
C ASN A 256 12.34 -1.03 1.16
N MET A 257 11.66 -0.42 2.14
CA MET A 257 10.39 0.27 1.88
C MET A 257 10.56 1.27 0.75
N VAL A 258 9.65 1.24 -0.21
CA VAL A 258 9.66 2.11 -1.39
C VAL A 258 9.46 3.58 -0.99
N ASP A 259 8.69 3.81 0.07
CA ASP A 259 8.37 5.12 0.63
C ASP A 259 8.40 5.12 2.17
N PRO A 260 8.54 6.30 2.82
CA PRO A 260 8.52 6.41 4.28
C PRO A 260 7.12 6.26 4.87
N LEU A 261 7.03 5.77 6.12
CA LEU A 261 5.81 5.85 6.92
C LEU A 261 5.35 7.30 7.05
N VAL A 262 4.05 7.56 6.91
CA VAL A 262 3.53 8.93 6.93
C VAL A 262 2.72 9.17 8.20
N LEU A 263 3.21 10.06 9.06
CA LEU A 263 2.42 10.56 10.19
C LEU A 263 1.47 11.66 9.69
N ILE A 264 0.18 11.50 9.96
CA ILE A 264 -0.86 12.46 9.58
C ILE A 264 -1.39 13.25 10.78
N ASN A 265 -1.92 14.45 10.50
CA ASN A 265 -2.50 15.32 11.53
C ASN A 265 -3.92 14.91 11.92
N ALA A 266 -4.05 13.76 12.58
CA ALA A 266 -5.29 13.25 13.14
C ALA A 266 -5.08 12.78 14.59
N PHE A 267 -4.54 13.66 15.44
CA PHE A 267 -4.33 13.33 16.85
C PHE A 267 -5.69 13.23 17.55
N PRO A 268 -6.05 12.08 18.16
CA PRO A 268 -7.25 12.00 18.97
C PRO A 268 -7.18 13.01 20.12
N SER A 269 -8.30 13.64 20.47
CA SER A 269 -8.38 14.52 21.63
C SER A 269 -8.22 13.71 22.91
N GLY A 270 -7.12 13.94 23.65
CA GLY A 270 -6.73 13.15 24.82
C GLY A 270 -5.22 12.90 24.84
N THR A 271 -4.73 12.08 25.77
CA THR A 271 -3.31 11.70 25.80
C THR A 271 -3.02 10.76 24.64
N PRO A 272 -2.22 11.16 23.64
CA PRO A 272 -1.87 10.28 22.54
C PRO A 272 -0.93 9.21 23.09
N ALA A 273 -1.28 7.94 22.91
CA ALA A 273 -0.42 6.79 23.22
C ALA A 273 -0.28 5.93 21.97
N GLY A 274 0.04 6.56 20.84
CA GLY A 274 0.44 5.83 19.64
C GLY A 274 1.76 5.16 19.93
N ILE A 275 1.77 3.84 19.87
CA ILE A 275 2.97 3.06 20.16
C ILE A 275 3.49 2.51 18.83
N ALA A 276 4.57 3.10 18.37
CA ALA A 276 5.32 2.70 17.20
C ALA A 276 6.73 2.26 17.62
N ARG A 277 6.83 1.21 18.45
CA ARG A 277 8.09 0.81 19.13
C ARG A 277 8.54 -0.59 18.77
N ASN A 278 9.81 -0.89 19.04
CA ASN A 278 10.42 -2.21 18.85
C ASN A 278 10.36 -2.72 17.39
N ASN A 279 10.14 -1.83 16.42
CA ASN A 279 10.19 -2.17 15.01
C ASN A 279 11.64 -2.13 14.52
N SER A 280 11.90 -2.81 13.39
CA SER A 280 13.19 -2.80 12.70
C SER A 280 13.05 -2.12 11.34
N PHE A 281 13.91 -1.16 11.04
CA PHE A 281 13.97 -0.45 9.76
C PHE A 281 15.32 -0.71 9.10
N LEU A 282 15.32 -1.53 8.05
CA LEU A 282 16.51 -1.98 7.33
C LEU A 282 16.53 -1.40 5.91
N PHE A 283 17.59 -0.66 5.61
CA PHE A 283 17.88 -0.20 4.25
C PHE A 283 19.05 -1.02 3.70
N LYS A 284 18.76 -1.84 2.69
CA LYS A 284 19.78 -2.58 1.96
C LYS A 284 20.54 -1.65 1.02
N GLN A 285 21.71 -2.12 0.58
CA GLN A 285 22.57 -1.37 -0.33
C GLN A 285 21.88 -0.93 -1.64
N ASP A 286 20.90 -1.72 -2.08
CA ASP A 286 20.09 -1.54 -3.27
C ASP A 286 18.69 -0.97 -2.98
N SER A 287 18.48 -0.39 -1.79
CA SER A 287 17.19 0.15 -1.35
C SER A 287 16.57 1.10 -2.40
N PRO A 288 15.30 0.90 -2.78
CA PRO A 288 14.58 1.75 -3.73
C PRO A 288 14.20 3.13 -3.17
N ASN A 289 14.26 3.31 -1.84
CA ASN A 289 14.11 4.60 -1.18
C ASN A 289 15.49 5.28 -1.04
N PRO A 290 15.84 6.23 -1.95
CA PRO A 290 17.18 6.81 -1.99
C PRO A 290 17.47 7.73 -0.81
N ASN A 291 16.42 8.32 -0.23
CA ASN A 291 16.53 9.23 0.92
C ASN A 291 16.62 8.48 2.25
N ARG A 292 16.28 7.18 2.24
CA ARG A 292 16.25 6.30 3.42
C ARG A 292 15.45 6.89 4.58
N THR A 293 14.43 7.68 4.23
CA THR A 293 13.50 8.26 5.19
C THR A 293 12.68 7.11 5.75
N VAL A 294 12.59 7.02 7.07
CA VAL A 294 11.75 6.03 7.77
C VAL A 294 10.36 6.58 8.00
N ILE A 295 10.29 7.84 8.45
CA ILE A 295 9.03 8.50 8.81
C ILE A 295 9.03 9.94 8.29
N GLU A 296 7.90 10.34 7.73
CA GLU A 296 7.63 11.67 7.22
C GLU A 296 6.34 12.24 7.82
N SER A 297 6.30 13.54 8.07
CA SER A 297 5.08 14.27 8.47
C SER A 297 4.38 14.88 7.28
N HIS A 298 3.11 14.57 7.07
CA HIS A 298 2.22 15.31 6.15
C HIS A 298 1.21 16.20 6.89
N GLY A 299 1.34 16.30 8.21
CA GLY A 299 0.44 17.01 9.10
C GLY A 299 0.98 18.32 9.66
N ILE A 300 0.09 19.29 9.96
CA ILE A 300 0.44 20.50 10.72
C ILE A 300 0.21 20.23 12.20
N TYR A 301 1.28 20.05 12.98
CA TYR A 301 1.16 19.80 14.42
C TYR A 301 1.15 21.09 15.23
N ASP A 302 0.42 21.10 16.35
CA ASP A 302 0.53 22.14 17.36
C ASP A 302 1.99 22.19 17.87
N ALA A 303 2.53 23.39 18.09
CA ALA A 303 3.85 23.58 18.66
C ALA A 303 3.97 22.99 20.09
N THR A 304 2.83 22.78 20.76
CA THR A 304 2.74 22.16 22.09
C THR A 304 2.69 20.63 22.05
N ALA A 305 2.52 20.01 20.88
CA ALA A 305 2.52 18.55 20.72
C ALA A 305 3.96 18.01 20.83
N ILE A 306 4.40 17.77 22.07
CA ILE A 306 5.72 17.23 22.39
C ILE A 306 5.58 15.74 22.76
N HIS A 307 6.34 14.87 22.10
CA HIS A 307 6.44 13.42 22.39
C HIS A 307 5.08 12.69 22.47
N THR A 308 4.15 13.08 21.61
CA THR A 308 2.82 12.47 21.51
C THR A 308 2.83 11.12 20.80
N LEU A 309 3.90 10.80 20.06
CA LEU A 309 4.11 9.46 19.50
C LEU A 309 5.31 8.79 20.16
N ASP A 310 5.10 7.62 20.78
CA ASP A 310 6.19 6.77 21.26
C ASP A 310 6.79 6.00 20.08
N PHE A 311 7.96 6.45 19.62
CA PHE A 311 8.74 5.85 18.53
C PHE A 311 10.08 5.28 19.07
N SER A 312 10.14 4.99 20.37
CA SER A 312 11.36 4.55 21.05
C SER A 312 11.68 3.09 20.77
N ASN A 313 12.91 2.66 21.08
CA ASN A 313 13.36 1.27 20.99
C ASN A 313 13.22 0.64 19.59
N ASN A 314 13.06 1.45 18.54
CA ASN A 314 13.17 0.94 17.18
C ASN A 314 14.63 0.69 16.82
N PHE A 315 14.89 -0.38 16.08
CA PHE A 315 16.20 -0.69 15.51
C PHE A 315 16.30 -0.09 14.11
N TRP A 316 17.31 0.75 13.88
CA TRP A 316 17.47 1.50 12.63
C TRP A 316 18.53 0.91 11.70
N GLY A 317 19.11 -0.24 12.05
CA GLY A 317 20.32 -0.77 11.40
C GLY A 317 21.59 0.04 11.73
N ILE A 318 21.45 1.15 12.46
CA ILE A 318 22.50 2.09 12.85
C ILE A 318 22.21 2.63 14.26
N THR A 319 23.24 3.09 14.97
CA THR A 319 23.13 3.70 16.31
C THR A 319 23.51 5.18 16.35
N ASN A 320 23.98 5.74 15.23
CA ASN A 320 24.34 7.16 15.13
C ASN A 320 23.09 8.05 15.17
N THR A 321 22.91 8.82 16.24
CA THR A 321 21.72 9.65 16.46
C THR A 321 21.53 10.73 15.41
N THR A 322 22.61 11.33 14.89
CA THR A 322 22.53 12.34 13.81
C THR A 322 21.99 11.74 12.53
N THR A 323 22.45 10.54 12.16
CA THR A 323 21.95 9.83 10.99
C THR A 323 20.49 9.40 11.19
N ILE A 324 20.13 8.93 12.39
CA ILE A 324 18.73 8.58 12.73
C ILE A 324 17.82 9.81 12.60
N GLN A 325 18.24 10.96 13.13
CA GLN A 325 17.51 12.22 12.96
C GLN A 325 17.33 12.59 11.49
N GLY A 326 18.32 12.35 10.64
CA GLY A 326 18.22 12.56 9.20
C GLY A 326 17.20 11.66 8.49
N ARG A 327 16.75 10.55 9.12
CA ARG A 327 15.71 9.65 8.60
C ARG A 327 14.29 10.05 9.03
N VAL A 328 14.16 11.12 9.82
CA VAL A 328 12.90 11.71 10.27
C VAL A 328 12.68 13.02 9.53
N ARG A 329 11.65 13.08 8.68
CA ARG A 329 11.42 14.23 7.80
C ARG A 329 10.13 14.97 8.14
N ASP A 330 10.22 16.29 8.31
CA ASP A 330 9.04 17.14 8.30
C ASP A 330 8.88 17.77 6.90
N SER A 331 7.96 17.24 6.09
CA SER A 331 7.74 17.80 4.75
C SER A 331 6.79 18.99 4.74
N THR A 332 6.13 19.29 5.86
CA THR A 332 5.25 20.46 5.99
C THR A 332 6.01 21.74 6.35
N ASN A 333 7.18 21.62 7.00
CA ASN A 333 8.03 22.76 7.31
C ASN A 333 9.51 22.36 7.41
N THR A 334 10.25 22.51 6.32
CA THR A 334 11.69 22.19 6.27
C THR A 334 12.57 23.24 6.94
N SER A 335 12.07 24.45 7.18
CA SER A 335 12.84 25.55 7.80
C SER A 335 12.77 25.52 9.32
N ASN A 336 11.72 24.92 9.89
CA ASN A 336 11.55 24.71 11.33
C ASN A 336 10.80 23.37 11.55
N PRO A 337 11.51 22.23 11.45
CA PRO A 337 10.88 20.92 11.51
C PRO A 337 10.28 20.67 12.90
N ARG A 338 8.99 20.33 12.93
CA ARG A 338 8.24 20.04 14.16
C ARG A 338 8.21 18.55 14.46
N LEU A 339 8.22 17.70 13.44
CA LEU A 339 8.13 16.24 13.61
C LEU A 339 9.13 15.69 14.65
N PRO A 340 10.42 16.08 14.66
CA PRO A 340 11.37 15.57 15.67
C PRO A 340 10.99 15.86 17.13
N ASN A 341 10.15 16.87 17.38
CA ASN A 341 9.63 17.19 18.72
C ASN A 341 8.35 16.41 19.04
N VAL A 342 7.58 16.04 18.02
CA VAL A 342 6.33 15.27 18.13
C VAL A 342 6.60 13.79 18.42
N ILE A 343 7.67 13.24 17.84
CA ILE A 343 8.04 11.83 18.03
C ILE A 343 9.09 11.68 19.15
N ASN A 344 8.93 10.67 20.00
CA ASN A 344 9.98 10.23 20.92
C ASN A 344 10.71 9.03 20.32
N TYR A 345 11.82 9.25 19.60
CA TYR A 345 12.62 8.18 18.99
C TYR A 345 13.78 7.67 19.86
N ALA A 346 13.96 8.25 21.06
CA ALA A 346 15.04 7.89 21.97
C ALA A 346 14.52 6.95 23.09
N PRO A 347 15.33 5.98 23.53
CA PRO A 347 16.61 5.58 22.93
C PRO A 347 16.40 4.77 21.64
N PRO A 348 17.31 4.88 20.65
CA PRO A 348 17.36 3.90 19.56
C PRO A 348 17.86 2.55 20.07
N ALA A 349 17.32 1.45 19.54
CA ALA A 349 17.77 0.12 19.92
C ALA A 349 19.14 -0.21 19.29
N ALA A 350 20.02 -0.84 20.06
CA ALA A 350 21.34 -1.27 19.58
C ALA A 350 21.29 -2.52 18.68
N SER A 351 20.22 -3.31 18.81
CA SER A 351 19.94 -4.50 18.01
C SER A 351 18.43 -4.61 17.77
N ALA A 352 18.02 -5.41 16.79
CA ALA A 352 16.62 -5.78 16.62
C ALA A 352 16.05 -6.43 17.89
N ASP A 353 14.80 -6.14 18.20
CA ASP A 353 14.05 -6.82 19.27
C ASP A 353 13.88 -8.31 18.89
N PRO A 354 14.11 -9.27 19.81
CA PRO A 354 14.00 -10.71 19.51
C PRO A 354 12.61 -11.16 19.04
N ALA A 355 11.55 -10.42 19.35
CA ALA A 355 10.19 -10.72 18.91
C ALA A 355 9.85 -10.13 17.53
N THR A 356 10.73 -9.29 16.97
CA THR A 356 10.55 -8.76 15.60
C THR A 356 10.95 -9.83 14.58
N PRO A 357 10.18 -10.00 13.48
CA PRO A 357 10.51 -10.98 12.45
C PRO A 357 11.94 -10.88 11.94
N ALA A 358 12.50 -12.04 11.59
CA ALA A 358 13.84 -12.13 11.02
C ALA A 358 13.87 -11.56 9.60
N ASP A 359 14.99 -10.94 9.25
CA ASP A 359 15.21 -10.37 7.92
C ASP A 359 15.29 -11.45 6.84
N PRO A 360 14.31 -11.51 5.90
CA PRO A 360 14.33 -12.50 4.82
C PRO A 360 15.43 -12.22 3.78
N GLN A 361 16.06 -11.04 3.80
CA GLN A 361 17.12 -10.61 2.91
C GLN A 361 18.47 -10.49 3.63
N SER A 362 18.73 -11.35 4.64
CA SER A 362 19.94 -11.29 5.48
C SER A 362 21.26 -11.46 4.70
N GLY A 363 21.22 -12.00 3.48
CA GLY A 363 22.38 -12.10 2.59
C GLY A 363 22.82 -10.77 1.96
N THR A 364 21.96 -9.75 1.98
CA THR A 364 22.25 -8.42 1.43
C THR A 364 22.66 -7.47 2.57
N PRO A 365 23.84 -6.81 2.50
CA PRO A 365 24.29 -5.88 3.53
C PRO A 365 23.35 -4.69 3.74
N ASN A 366 23.21 -4.27 5.00
CA ASN A 366 22.56 -3.02 5.38
C ASN A 366 23.52 -1.83 5.24
N ILE A 367 22.99 -0.60 5.07
CA ILE A 367 23.77 0.65 5.08
C ILE A 367 23.25 1.67 6.10
#